data_AF-A0A651H5E7-F1
#
_entry.id   AF-A0A651H5E7-F1
#
_cell.length_a   1.000
_cell.length_b   1.000
_cell.length_c   1.000
_cell.angle_alpha   90.00
_cell.angle_beta   90.00
_cell.angle_gamma   90.00
#
_symmetry.space_group_name_H-M   'P 1'
#
loop_
_entity.id
_entity.type
_entity.pdbx_description
1 polymer ?
#
loop_
_entity_poly.entity_id
_entity_poly.type
_entity_poly.pdbx_seq_one_letter_code
_entity_poly.pdbx_strand_id
1 'polypeptide(L)'
;MKWSIPLLALVSVVCGITAAHYFLENRQLRQEIEILGETAARSAVPASVAPVAAPEPALESEIVEGPERRAEGGRRGDWRQETAAEDGGQPALPEARRGPPRGGQWGEWMTLALTDPEMREAVVQRTKTELDREYASLFRHLGLDEVELEVLRTILAEEQLTRLERRMLAAGGENGLSWQDATQWAEGRRENLHRELAAILGPDVANRVSNYQATLPQRREVSTLARRLDYTGAPLQPRQEEALVRTLAAAQAEVPLSQDLSSSVWRPRTNYTQADVETFLAERQQRDALVLQQSRSFLDDRQLDLLADQQIQDLEQVERQLRFRLRAESGD
;
A
#
# COMPACT_ATOMS: atom_id res chain seq x y z
N MET A 1 -9.71 -26.62 43.32
CA MET A 1 -9.46 -25.49 42.41
C MET A 1 -9.87 -24.15 43.06
N LYS A 2 -9.06 -23.60 43.98
CA LYS A 2 -9.34 -22.30 44.65
C LYS A 2 -8.20 -21.26 44.52
N TRP A 3 -7.18 -21.57 43.71
CA TRP A 3 -5.97 -20.74 43.56
C TRP A 3 -6.00 -19.81 42.33
N SER A 4 -7.05 -19.83 41.51
CA SER A 4 -7.13 -19.07 40.25
C SER A 4 -7.46 -17.59 40.40
N ILE A 5 -8.17 -17.20 41.47
CA ILE A 5 -8.59 -15.80 41.70
C ILE A 5 -7.42 -14.87 42.07
N PRO A 6 -6.49 -15.21 43.00
CA PRO A 6 -5.40 -14.29 43.35
C PRO A 6 -4.39 -14.09 42.20
N LEU A 7 -4.24 -15.07 41.31
CA LEU A 7 -3.29 -15.01 40.20
C LEU A 7 -3.78 -14.06 39.09
N LEU A 8 -5.09 -14.04 38.81
CA LEU A 8 -5.70 -13.09 37.87
C LEU A 8 -5.63 -11.63 38.36
N ALA A 9 -5.79 -11.41 39.68
CA ALA A 9 -5.65 -10.07 40.26
C ALA A 9 -4.23 -9.53 40.11
N LEU A 10 -3.21 -10.38 40.29
CA LEU A 10 -1.81 -9.97 40.15
C LEU A 10 -1.45 -9.63 38.70
N VAL A 11 -1.93 -10.41 37.72
CA VAL A 11 -1.73 -10.11 36.29
C VAL A 11 -2.39 -8.78 35.91
N SER A 12 -3.62 -8.50 36.37
CA SER A 12 -4.30 -7.23 36.09
C SER A 12 -3.55 -6.02 36.64
N VAL A 13 -2.93 -6.14 37.82
CA VAL A 13 -2.14 -5.05 38.42
C VAL A 13 -0.85 -4.82 37.63
N VAL A 14 -0.15 -5.89 37.22
CA VAL A 14 1.06 -5.76 36.41
C VAL A 14 0.77 -5.12 35.06
N CYS A 15 -0.32 -5.52 34.37
CA CYS A 15 -0.73 -4.90 33.11
C CYS A 15 -1.12 -3.42 33.27
N GLY A 16 -1.75 -3.05 34.40
CA GLY A 16 -2.08 -1.66 34.69
C GLY A 16 -0.84 -0.78 34.91
N ILE A 17 0.17 -1.32 35.60
CA ILE A 17 1.44 -0.62 35.85
C ILE A 17 2.21 -0.42 34.54
N THR A 18 2.29 -1.43 33.67
CA THR A 18 2.99 -1.29 32.38
C THR A 18 2.28 -0.32 31.45
N ALA A 19 0.94 -0.36 31.37
CA ALA A 19 0.16 0.59 30.59
C ALA A 19 0.34 2.04 31.07
N ALA A 20 0.37 2.25 32.39
CA ALA A 20 0.64 3.57 32.98
C ALA A 20 2.07 4.06 32.68
N HIS A 21 3.04 3.15 32.66
CA HIS A 21 4.42 3.47 32.32
C HIS A 21 4.57 3.95 30.87
N TYR A 22 4.03 3.19 29.91
CA TYR A 22 4.05 3.59 28.49
C TYR A 22 3.29 4.90 28.22
N PHE A 23 2.20 5.15 28.96
CA PHE A 23 1.46 6.41 28.86
C PHE A 23 2.30 7.61 29.34
N LEU A 24 3.06 7.45 30.43
CA LEU A 24 3.94 8.50 30.94
C LEU A 24 5.12 8.76 30.00
N GLU A 25 5.71 7.72 29.43
CA GLU A 25 6.83 7.82 28.49
C GLU A 25 6.39 8.49 27.18
N ASN A 26 5.22 8.15 26.65
CA ASN A 26 4.63 8.85 25.51
C ASN A 26 4.39 10.33 25.80
N ARG A 27 3.99 10.67 27.03
CA ARG A 27 3.78 12.07 27.42
C ARG A 27 5.11 12.82 27.54
N GLN A 28 6.16 12.18 28.04
CA GLN A 28 7.50 12.75 28.09
C GLN A 28 8.08 12.96 26.69
N LEU A 29 7.95 11.98 25.79
CA LEU A 29 8.37 12.11 24.39
C LEU A 29 7.62 13.27 23.69
N ARG A 30 6.32 13.45 23.96
CA ARG A 30 5.57 14.62 23.46
C ARG A 30 6.16 15.95 23.96
N GLN A 31 6.56 16.04 25.22
CA GLN A 31 7.19 17.23 25.79
C GLN A 31 8.59 17.47 25.23
N GLU A 32 9.40 16.42 25.04
CA GLU A 32 10.73 16.54 24.44
C GLU A 32 10.66 17.01 22.98
N ILE A 33 9.71 16.50 22.19
CA ILE A 33 9.49 16.96 20.81
C ILE A 33 9.07 18.43 20.78
N GLU A 34 8.25 18.89 21.72
CA GLU A 34 7.85 20.29 21.84
C GLU A 34 9.05 21.19 22.17
N ILE A 35 9.89 20.80 23.14
CA ILE A 35 11.12 21.51 23.51
C ILE A 35 12.13 21.52 22.35
N LEU A 36 12.28 20.41 21.63
CA LEU A 36 13.16 20.32 20.45
C LEU A 36 12.62 21.17 19.29
N GLY A 37 11.31 21.23 19.11
CA GLY A 37 10.65 22.12 18.15
C GLY A 37 10.88 23.61 18.47
N GLU A 38 10.76 24.00 19.74
CA GLU A 38 11.01 25.38 20.18
C GLU A 38 12.48 25.79 20.05
N THR A 39 13.40 24.88 20.37
CA THR A 39 14.84 25.12 20.22
C THR A 39 15.25 25.19 18.74
N ALA A 40 14.69 24.33 17.89
CA ALA A 40 14.86 24.41 16.44
C ALA A 40 14.34 25.75 15.89
N ALA A 41 13.12 26.16 16.27
CA ALA A 41 12.52 27.43 15.86
C ALA A 41 13.31 28.67 16.35
N ARG A 42 13.96 28.60 17.52
CA ARG A 42 14.84 29.66 18.03
C ARG A 42 16.23 29.67 17.38
N SER A 43 16.71 28.50 16.94
CA SER A 43 18.02 28.36 16.26
C SER A 43 17.95 28.65 14.77
N ALA A 44 16.75 28.68 14.18
CA ALA A 44 16.50 29.22 12.86
C ALA A 44 16.68 30.75 12.88
N VAL A 45 17.94 31.19 12.92
CA VAL A 45 18.33 32.52 12.47
C VAL A 45 17.70 32.71 11.09
N PRO A 46 16.95 33.80 10.84
CA PRO A 46 16.44 34.07 9.50
C PRO A 46 17.66 34.27 8.61
N ALA A 47 18.07 33.21 7.91
CA ALA A 47 18.93 33.34 6.77
C ALA A 47 18.16 34.27 5.82
N SER A 48 18.60 35.52 5.75
CA SER A 48 18.24 36.46 4.71
C SER A 48 18.71 35.89 3.38
N VAL A 49 17.99 34.88 2.90
CA VAL A 49 18.11 34.37 1.55
C VAL A 49 17.52 35.48 0.69
N ALA A 50 18.40 36.18 -0.03
CA ALA A 50 17.99 37.10 -1.07
C ALA A 50 16.96 36.40 -1.98
N PRO A 51 15.88 37.09 -2.40
CA PRO A 51 14.84 36.49 -3.22
C PRO A 51 15.48 36.03 -4.53
N VAL A 52 15.70 34.72 -4.65
CA VAL A 52 15.95 34.08 -5.93
C VAL A 52 14.63 34.22 -6.67
N ALA A 53 14.64 35.06 -7.71
CA ALA A 53 13.51 35.27 -8.60
C ALA A 53 12.97 33.91 -9.05
N ALA A 54 11.77 33.58 -8.59
CA ALA A 54 11.01 32.48 -9.12
C ALA A 54 10.79 32.76 -10.61
N PRO A 55 11.03 31.79 -11.52
CA PRO A 55 10.44 31.88 -12.83
C PRO A 55 8.92 31.87 -12.65
N GLU A 56 8.28 32.96 -13.10
CA GLU A 56 6.84 33.04 -13.24
C GLU A 56 6.32 31.76 -13.94
N PRO A 57 5.37 31.01 -13.35
CA PRO A 57 4.60 30.08 -14.13
C PRO A 57 3.65 30.90 -15.01
N ALA A 58 4.10 31.24 -16.21
CA ALA A 58 3.24 31.64 -17.32
C ALA A 58 2.41 30.43 -17.74
N LEU A 59 1.32 30.16 -17.01
CA LEU A 59 0.18 29.36 -17.44
C LEU A 59 -1.08 29.98 -16.84
N GLU A 60 -1.49 31.10 -17.41
CA GLU A 60 -2.90 31.45 -17.51
C GLU A 60 -3.57 30.37 -18.36
N SER A 61 -4.05 29.29 -17.72
CA SER A 61 -5.08 28.47 -18.36
C SER A 61 -6.39 29.25 -18.26
N GLU A 62 -6.71 29.92 -19.36
CA GLU A 62 -8.02 30.40 -19.74
C GLU A 62 -9.08 29.35 -19.35
N ILE A 63 -9.78 29.63 -18.25
CA ILE A 63 -10.98 28.91 -17.83
C ILE A 63 -12.04 29.27 -18.86
N VAL A 64 -12.18 28.44 -19.89
CA VAL A 64 -13.36 28.43 -20.74
C VAL A 64 -14.51 27.96 -19.86
N GLU A 65 -15.33 28.91 -19.40
CA GLU A 65 -16.65 28.66 -18.83
C GLU A 65 -17.49 27.90 -19.88
N GLY A 66 -17.55 26.58 -19.71
CA GLY A 66 -18.47 25.73 -20.47
C GLY A 66 -19.92 26.00 -20.06
N PRO A 67 -20.86 26.08 -21.01
CA PRO A 67 -22.20 26.57 -20.73
C PRO A 67 -22.98 25.65 -19.79
N GLU A 68 -23.67 26.30 -18.84
CA GLU A 68 -24.67 25.75 -17.93
C GLU A 68 -25.62 24.78 -18.65
N ARG A 69 -25.45 23.48 -18.40
CA ARG A 69 -26.49 22.50 -18.72
C ARG A 69 -27.52 22.46 -17.60
N ARG A 70 -28.52 23.31 -17.82
CA ARG A 70 -29.89 23.27 -17.31
C ARG A 70 -30.33 21.85 -16.93
N ALA A 71 -30.71 21.69 -15.66
CA ALA A 71 -31.38 20.52 -15.14
C ALA A 71 -32.77 20.38 -15.79
N GLU A 72 -32.95 19.35 -16.61
CA GLU A 72 -34.28 18.87 -17.02
C GLU A 72 -34.49 17.47 -16.45
N GLY A 73 -35.51 17.37 -15.60
CA GLY A 73 -35.97 16.13 -15.01
C GLY A 73 -36.55 15.19 -16.06
N GLY A 74 -36.21 13.91 -15.95
CA GLY A 74 -36.67 12.87 -16.85
C GLY A 74 -36.82 11.53 -16.13
N ARG A 75 -38.02 11.32 -15.58
CA ARG A 75 -38.78 10.06 -15.47
C ARG A 75 -38.00 8.76 -15.18
N ARG A 76 -38.20 8.24 -13.96
CA ARG A 76 -38.15 6.81 -13.65
C ARG A 76 -39.24 6.08 -14.46
N GLY A 77 -38.87 5.35 -15.51
CA GLY A 77 -39.57 4.13 -15.96
C GLY A 77 -38.81 2.96 -15.36
N ASP A 78 -39.41 2.12 -14.51
CA ASP A 78 -40.38 1.06 -14.83
C ASP A 78 -39.87 0.12 -15.93
N TRP A 79 -39.07 -0.86 -15.52
CA TRP A 79 -38.56 -1.95 -16.36
C TRP A 79 -39.18 -3.29 -15.94
N ARG A 80 -40.51 -3.35 -15.86
CA ARG A 80 -41.24 -4.59 -15.59
C ARG A 80 -42.11 -4.99 -16.79
N GLN A 81 -41.74 -6.13 -17.38
CA GLN A 81 -42.42 -6.87 -18.47
C GLN A 81 -42.18 -6.19 -19.84
N GLU A 82 -41.88 -6.88 -20.95
CA GLU A 82 -42.34 -8.18 -21.41
C GLU A 82 -41.52 -8.53 -22.66
N THR A 83 -40.75 -9.63 -22.68
CA THR A 83 -40.35 -10.27 -23.94
C THR A 83 -40.53 -11.78 -23.81
N ALA A 84 -41.65 -12.22 -24.35
CA ALA A 84 -41.90 -13.62 -24.65
C ALA A 84 -41.15 -14.00 -25.93
N ALA A 85 -40.52 -15.18 -25.88
CA ALA A 85 -40.25 -16.11 -26.97
C ALA A 85 -39.60 -15.57 -28.25
N GLU A 86 -38.30 -15.85 -28.40
CA GLU A 86 -37.79 -16.40 -29.65
C GLU A 86 -36.68 -17.42 -29.36
N ASP A 87 -36.93 -18.61 -29.89
CA ASP A 87 -36.16 -19.85 -29.81
C ASP A 87 -34.92 -19.74 -30.71
N GLY A 88 -33.75 -19.69 -30.08
CA GLY A 88 -32.47 -19.62 -30.75
C GLY A 88 -31.40 -20.22 -29.85
N GLY A 89 -31.12 -21.51 -30.06
CA GLY A 89 -30.19 -22.31 -29.27
C GLY A 89 -28.81 -21.65 -29.08
N GLN A 90 -28.59 -21.09 -27.90
CA GLN A 90 -27.26 -20.75 -27.42
C GLN A 90 -26.57 -22.04 -26.94
N PRO A 91 -25.34 -22.33 -27.40
CA PRO A 91 -24.58 -23.47 -26.90
C PRO A 91 -24.36 -23.30 -25.40
N ALA A 92 -24.75 -24.32 -24.64
CA ALA A 92 -24.59 -24.38 -23.20
C ALA A 92 -23.12 -24.12 -22.83
N LEU A 93 -22.83 -22.94 -22.29
CA LEU A 93 -21.59 -22.69 -21.57
C LEU A 93 -21.62 -23.60 -20.33
N PRO A 94 -20.62 -24.48 -20.14
CA PRO A 94 -20.60 -25.37 -18.99
C PRO A 94 -20.59 -24.53 -17.70
N GLU A 95 -21.58 -24.75 -16.84
CA GLU A 95 -21.69 -24.16 -15.51
C GLU A 95 -20.45 -24.53 -14.67
N ALA A 96 -19.41 -23.71 -14.76
CA ALA A 96 -18.25 -23.76 -13.87
C ALA A 96 -18.61 -23.17 -12.50
N ARG A 97 -19.48 -23.85 -11.74
CA ARG A 97 -19.56 -23.68 -10.29
C ARG A 97 -18.31 -24.27 -9.64
N ARG A 98 -17.19 -23.54 -9.71
CA ARG A 98 -15.99 -23.83 -8.92
C ARG A 98 -15.72 -22.64 -8.02
N GLY A 99 -15.96 -22.84 -6.72
CA GLY A 99 -15.39 -21.97 -5.69
C GLY A 99 -13.85 -21.95 -5.82
N PRO A 100 -13.17 -20.98 -5.18
CA PRO A 100 -11.74 -20.80 -5.32
C PRO A 100 -10.99 -22.11 -4.98
N PRO A 101 -10.05 -22.55 -5.84
CA PRO A 101 -9.36 -23.83 -5.71
C PRO A 101 -8.56 -23.93 -4.39
N ARG A 102 -8.63 -25.10 -3.74
CA ARG A 102 -7.84 -25.41 -2.53
C ARG A 102 -6.37 -25.69 -2.91
N GLY A 103 -5.43 -24.94 -2.34
CA GLY A 103 -4.00 -25.26 -2.15
C GLY A 103 -3.19 -25.68 -3.38
N GLY A 104 -3.35 -26.93 -3.83
CA GLY A 104 -2.65 -27.49 -4.99
C GLY A 104 -3.30 -27.15 -6.34
N GLN A 105 -4.63 -27.04 -6.39
CA GLN A 105 -5.37 -26.74 -7.61
C GLN A 105 -5.10 -25.31 -8.14
N TRP A 106 -4.68 -24.40 -7.26
CA TRP A 106 -4.30 -23.04 -7.66
C TRP A 106 -3.00 -23.05 -8.47
N GLY A 107 -2.03 -23.89 -8.10
CA GLY A 107 -0.78 -24.05 -8.86
C GLY A 107 -1.01 -24.61 -10.25
N GLU A 108 -1.81 -25.68 -10.38
CA GLU A 108 -2.16 -26.28 -11.68
C GLU A 108 -2.94 -25.34 -12.57
N TRP A 109 -3.94 -24.63 -12.03
CA TRP A 109 -4.68 -23.61 -12.78
C TRP A 109 -3.76 -22.49 -13.27
N MET A 110 -2.83 -22.03 -12.43
CA MET A 110 -1.86 -21.01 -12.82
C MET A 110 -0.90 -21.51 -13.89
N THR A 111 -0.43 -22.76 -13.82
CA THR A 111 0.46 -23.31 -14.86
C THR A 111 -0.27 -23.37 -16.20
N LEU A 112 -1.51 -23.87 -16.20
CA LEU A 112 -2.34 -23.89 -17.39
C LEU A 112 -2.55 -22.47 -17.94
N ALA A 113 -2.84 -21.51 -17.06
CA ALA A 113 -3.06 -20.12 -17.45
C ALA A 113 -1.83 -19.43 -18.04
N LEU A 114 -0.62 -19.92 -17.77
CA LEU A 114 0.61 -19.40 -18.35
C LEU A 114 1.01 -20.11 -19.66
N THR A 115 0.68 -21.39 -19.79
CA THR A 115 1.03 -22.19 -20.98
C THR A 115 0.01 -22.06 -22.11
N ASP A 116 -1.25 -21.75 -21.78
CA ASP A 116 -2.32 -21.56 -22.75
C ASP A 116 -2.47 -20.05 -23.07
N PRO A 117 -2.31 -19.64 -24.35
CA PRO A 117 -2.40 -18.24 -24.74
C PRO A 117 -3.78 -17.62 -24.47
N GLU A 118 -4.88 -18.37 -24.61
CA GLU A 118 -6.24 -17.84 -24.39
C GLU A 118 -6.46 -17.55 -22.89
N MET A 119 -5.98 -18.45 -22.04
CA MET A 119 -6.06 -18.28 -20.59
C MET A 119 -5.14 -17.15 -20.11
N ARG A 120 -3.95 -17.00 -20.70
CA ARG A 120 -3.05 -15.89 -20.39
C ARG A 120 -3.72 -14.56 -20.68
N GLU A 121 -4.36 -14.43 -21.85
CA GLU A 121 -5.10 -13.23 -22.22
C GLU A 121 -6.22 -12.94 -21.22
N ALA A 122 -7.00 -13.96 -20.82
CA ALA A 122 -8.04 -13.81 -19.80
C ALA A 122 -7.48 -13.33 -18.44
N VAL A 123 -6.31 -13.83 -18.02
CA VAL A 123 -5.62 -13.37 -16.79
C VAL A 123 -5.16 -11.92 -16.93
N VAL A 124 -4.60 -11.54 -18.07
CA VAL A 124 -4.19 -10.15 -18.35
C VAL A 124 -5.41 -9.23 -18.29
N GLN A 125 -6.51 -9.55 -18.96
CA GLN A 125 -7.73 -8.74 -18.95
C GLN A 125 -8.30 -8.56 -17.55
N ARG A 126 -8.34 -9.63 -16.75
CA ARG A 126 -8.74 -9.55 -15.34
C ARG A 126 -7.80 -8.63 -14.56
N THR A 127 -6.49 -8.77 -14.75
CA THR A 127 -5.47 -7.97 -14.06
C THR A 127 -5.61 -6.49 -14.42
N LYS A 128 -5.92 -6.14 -15.67
CA LYS A 128 -6.22 -4.76 -16.08
C LYS A 128 -7.37 -4.14 -15.28
N THR A 129 -8.45 -4.89 -15.08
CA THR A 129 -9.60 -4.42 -14.27
C THR A 129 -9.21 -4.19 -12.80
N GLU A 130 -8.34 -5.04 -12.24
CA GLU A 130 -7.82 -4.87 -10.89
C GLU A 130 -6.89 -3.64 -10.80
N LEU A 131 -6.04 -3.44 -11.82
CA LEU A 131 -5.16 -2.28 -11.97
C LEU A 131 -5.93 -0.97 -12.09
N ASP A 132 -7.07 -0.95 -12.79
CA ASP A 132 -7.90 0.27 -12.90
C ASP A 132 -8.31 0.82 -11.53
N ARG A 133 -8.51 -0.06 -10.54
CA ARG A 133 -8.84 0.36 -9.17
C ARG A 133 -7.61 0.84 -8.42
N GLU A 134 -6.51 0.09 -8.50
CA GLU A 134 -5.28 0.39 -7.76
C GLU A 134 -4.56 1.62 -8.31
N TYR A 135 -4.61 1.86 -9.63
CA TYR A 135 -3.91 2.93 -10.34
C TYR A 135 -4.84 4.02 -10.86
N ALA A 136 -6.13 4.03 -10.49
CA ALA A 136 -7.11 5.06 -10.89
C ALA A 136 -6.58 6.49 -10.73
N SER A 137 -5.92 6.76 -9.60
CA SER A 137 -5.34 8.09 -9.35
C SER A 137 -4.21 8.38 -10.34
N LEU A 138 -3.29 7.45 -10.57
CA LEU A 138 -2.19 7.63 -11.51
C LEU A 138 -2.71 7.92 -12.92
N PHE A 139 -3.63 7.09 -13.43
CA PHE A 139 -4.14 7.22 -14.80
C PHE A 139 -4.77 8.60 -15.05
N ARG A 140 -5.51 9.16 -14.10
CA ARG A 140 -6.07 10.52 -14.20
C ARG A 140 -5.00 11.61 -14.26
N HIS A 141 -3.86 11.44 -13.60
CA HIS A 141 -2.81 12.45 -13.54
C HIS A 141 -1.79 12.36 -14.69
N LEU A 142 -1.75 11.25 -15.42
CA LEU A 142 -0.84 11.10 -16.55
C LEU A 142 -1.33 11.84 -17.81
N GLY A 143 -2.64 12.09 -17.93
CA GLY A 143 -3.20 12.82 -19.07
C GLY A 143 -3.06 12.10 -20.42
N LEU A 144 -2.95 10.76 -20.37
CA LEU A 144 -2.83 9.89 -21.54
C LEU A 144 -4.17 9.71 -22.24
N ASP A 145 -4.15 9.47 -23.56
CA ASP A 145 -5.34 9.06 -24.30
C ASP A 145 -5.72 7.59 -24.03
N GLU A 146 -6.88 7.13 -24.53
CA GLU A 146 -7.38 5.78 -24.26
C GLU A 146 -6.45 4.68 -24.82
N VAL A 147 -5.80 4.93 -25.95
CA VAL A 147 -4.89 3.96 -26.57
C VAL A 147 -3.61 3.87 -25.75
N GLU A 148 -3.05 5.00 -25.32
CA GLU A 148 -1.88 5.07 -24.45
C GLU A 148 -2.16 4.46 -23.06
N LEU A 149 -3.34 4.70 -22.50
CA LEU A 149 -3.79 4.07 -21.25
C LEU A 149 -3.88 2.55 -21.40
N GLU A 150 -4.40 2.06 -22.52
CA GLU A 150 -4.50 0.62 -22.75
C GLU A 150 -3.13 -0.05 -22.89
N VAL A 151 -2.16 0.63 -23.51
CA VAL A 151 -0.76 0.19 -23.53
C VAL A 151 -0.19 0.13 -22.11
N LEU A 152 -0.37 1.20 -21.32
CA LEU A 152 0.10 1.25 -19.93
C LEU A 152 -0.51 0.13 -19.08
N ARG A 153 -1.83 -0.08 -19.16
CA ARG A 153 -2.53 -1.16 -18.45
C ARG A 153 -1.98 -2.53 -18.83
N THR A 154 -1.72 -2.75 -20.12
CA THR A 154 -1.14 -4.01 -20.62
C THR A 154 0.24 -4.25 -20.04
N ILE A 155 1.12 -3.26 -20.07
CA ILE A 155 2.48 -3.37 -19.51
C ILE A 155 2.43 -3.65 -18.00
N LEU A 156 1.58 -2.94 -17.25
CA LEU A 156 1.42 -3.15 -15.81
C LEU A 156 0.87 -4.54 -15.49
N ALA A 157 -0.05 -5.06 -16.31
CA ALA A 157 -0.59 -6.40 -16.15
C ALA A 157 0.47 -7.47 -16.42
N GLU A 158 1.26 -7.31 -17.48
CA GLU A 158 2.40 -8.17 -17.80
C GLU A 158 3.47 -8.16 -16.69
N GLU A 159 3.69 -7.03 -16.03
CA GLU A 159 4.59 -6.96 -14.87
C GLU A 159 4.04 -7.69 -13.64
N GLN A 160 2.73 -7.59 -13.37
CA GLN A 160 2.10 -8.41 -12.33
C GLN A 160 2.21 -9.90 -12.64
N LEU A 161 2.02 -10.28 -13.91
CA LEU A 161 2.14 -11.65 -14.37
C LEU A 161 3.58 -12.15 -14.25
N THR A 162 4.57 -11.33 -14.60
CA THR A 162 6.01 -11.64 -14.41
C THR A 162 6.33 -11.96 -12.95
N ARG A 163 5.74 -11.22 -12.00
CA ARG A 163 5.92 -11.49 -10.56
C ARG A 163 5.33 -12.82 -10.12
N LEU A 164 4.23 -13.24 -10.74
CA LEU A 164 3.60 -14.53 -10.51
C LEU A 164 4.42 -15.66 -11.14
N GLU A 165 4.82 -15.51 -12.41
CA GLU A 165 5.68 -16.44 -13.14
C GLU A 165 6.98 -16.73 -12.38
N ARG A 166 7.63 -15.69 -11.82
CA ARG A 166 8.79 -15.85 -10.93
C ARG A 166 8.53 -16.84 -9.79
N ARG A 167 7.39 -16.70 -9.11
CA ARG A 167 7.05 -17.57 -7.97
C ARG A 167 6.86 -19.01 -8.42
N MET A 168 6.31 -19.21 -9.62
CA MET A 168 6.10 -20.54 -10.20
C MET A 168 7.40 -21.18 -10.64
N LEU A 169 8.26 -20.43 -11.33
CA LEU A 169 9.59 -20.87 -11.72
C LEU A 169 10.40 -21.30 -10.48
N ALA A 170 10.31 -20.53 -9.38
CA ALA A 170 10.97 -20.88 -8.13
C ALA A 170 10.31 -22.01 -7.34
N ALA A 171 9.05 -22.36 -7.65
CA ALA A 171 8.29 -23.42 -6.98
C ALA A 171 8.33 -24.76 -7.73
N GLY A 172 8.88 -24.81 -8.95
CA GLY A 172 8.87 -25.96 -9.87
C GLY A 172 9.66 -27.21 -9.44
N GLY A 173 10.07 -27.31 -8.17
CA GLY A 173 10.79 -28.45 -7.62
C GLY A 173 12.13 -28.69 -8.33
N GLU A 174 12.44 -29.94 -8.65
CA GLU A 174 13.73 -30.36 -9.26
C GLU A 174 13.99 -29.75 -10.64
N ASN A 175 12.93 -29.33 -11.36
CA ASN A 175 13.02 -28.70 -12.68
C ASN A 175 12.81 -27.17 -12.63
N GLY A 176 12.61 -26.61 -11.44
CA GLY A 176 12.42 -25.18 -11.23
C GLY A 176 13.74 -24.41 -11.26
N LEU A 177 13.66 -23.10 -11.46
CA LEU A 177 14.80 -22.21 -11.25
C LEU A 177 15.07 -22.06 -9.75
N SER A 178 16.33 -21.82 -9.38
CA SER A 178 16.62 -21.35 -8.04
C SER A 178 15.89 -20.02 -7.77
N TRP A 179 15.62 -19.68 -6.51
CA TRP A 179 14.98 -18.40 -6.19
C TRP A 179 15.78 -17.20 -6.73
N GLN A 180 17.11 -17.32 -6.74
CA GLN A 180 18.00 -16.30 -7.28
C GLN A 180 17.85 -16.17 -8.80
N ASP A 181 17.90 -17.28 -9.54
CA ASP A 181 17.77 -17.27 -11.00
C ASP A 181 16.38 -16.82 -11.45
N ALA A 182 15.33 -17.27 -10.75
CA ALA A 182 13.97 -16.80 -11.00
C ALA A 182 13.83 -15.29 -10.75
N THR A 183 14.53 -14.76 -9.73
CA THR A 183 14.55 -13.33 -9.44
C THR A 183 15.27 -12.55 -10.54
N GLN A 184 16.44 -13.00 -10.98
CA GLN A 184 17.18 -12.38 -12.09
C GLN A 184 16.37 -12.41 -13.39
N TRP A 185 15.73 -13.53 -13.70
CA TRP A 185 14.83 -13.66 -14.85
C TRP A 185 13.70 -12.61 -14.81
N ALA A 186 13.05 -12.47 -13.65
CA ALA A 186 11.95 -11.53 -13.48
C ALA A 186 12.41 -10.07 -13.55
N GLU A 187 13.59 -9.77 -13.01
CA GLU A 187 14.22 -8.45 -13.10
C GLU A 187 14.52 -8.08 -14.55
N GLY A 188 15.13 -8.97 -15.32
CA GLY A 188 15.39 -8.75 -16.74
C GLY A 188 14.11 -8.55 -17.55
N ARG A 189 13.06 -9.33 -17.26
CA ARG A 189 11.74 -9.16 -17.89
C ARG A 189 11.11 -7.80 -17.54
N ARG A 190 11.17 -7.40 -16.27
CA ARG A 190 10.67 -6.10 -15.81
C ARG A 190 11.43 -4.94 -16.44
N GLU A 191 12.75 -5.04 -16.58
CA GLU A 191 13.57 -4.01 -17.21
C GLU A 191 13.25 -3.87 -18.71
N ASN A 192 12.97 -4.97 -19.40
CA ASN A 192 12.47 -4.95 -20.78
C ASN A 192 11.12 -4.22 -20.89
N LEU A 193 10.17 -4.53 -20.00
CA LEU A 193 8.86 -3.87 -19.95
C LEU A 193 9.00 -2.35 -19.67
N HIS A 194 9.92 -1.95 -18.78
CA HIS A 194 10.20 -0.53 -18.54
C HIS A 194 10.80 0.19 -19.74
N ARG A 195 11.71 -0.47 -20.47
CA ARG A 195 12.28 0.09 -21.71
C ARG A 195 11.21 0.25 -22.78
N GLU A 196 10.31 -0.72 -22.92
CA GLU A 196 9.17 -0.66 -23.83
C GLU A 196 8.21 0.47 -23.44
N LEU A 197 7.88 0.60 -22.15
CA LEU A 197 7.08 1.69 -21.62
C LEU A 197 7.69 3.06 -21.95
N ALA A 198 8.99 3.24 -21.72
CA ALA A 198 9.69 4.48 -22.02
C ALA A 198 9.78 4.76 -23.53
N ALA A 199 9.89 3.72 -24.36
CA ALA A 199 9.93 3.86 -25.81
C ALA A 199 8.58 4.28 -26.40
N ILE A 200 7.46 3.81 -25.83
CA ILE A 200 6.11 4.07 -26.34
C ILE A 200 5.51 5.34 -25.73
N LEU A 201 5.57 5.50 -24.40
CA LEU A 201 4.90 6.59 -23.66
C LEU A 201 5.88 7.68 -23.19
N GLY A 202 7.17 7.53 -23.48
CA GLY A 202 8.20 8.47 -23.09
C GLY A 202 8.79 8.24 -21.69
N PRO A 203 10.01 8.76 -21.45
CA PRO A 203 10.73 8.55 -20.19
C PRO A 203 10.04 9.19 -18.97
N ASP A 204 9.33 10.31 -19.16
CA ASP A 204 8.64 10.99 -18.07
C ASP A 204 7.48 10.17 -17.50
N VAL A 205 6.67 9.56 -18.38
CA VAL A 205 5.58 8.66 -17.97
C VAL A 205 6.15 7.43 -17.29
N ALA A 206 7.21 6.82 -17.86
CA ALA A 206 7.87 5.68 -17.26
C ALA A 206 8.41 5.96 -15.85
N ASN A 207 9.00 7.14 -15.64
CA ASN A 207 9.48 7.58 -14.33
C ASN A 207 8.32 7.80 -13.33
N ARG A 208 7.22 8.42 -13.75
CA ARG A 208 6.03 8.60 -12.90
C ARG A 208 5.42 7.28 -12.49
N VAL A 209 5.30 6.32 -13.41
CA VAL A 209 4.81 4.96 -13.15
C VAL A 209 5.74 4.24 -12.16
N SER A 210 7.05 4.28 -12.38
CA SER A 210 8.05 3.67 -11.48
C SER A 210 7.94 4.23 -10.06
N ASN A 211 7.88 5.56 -9.92
CA ASN A 211 7.73 6.23 -8.63
C ASN A 211 6.41 5.87 -7.94
N TYR A 212 5.33 5.76 -8.72
CA TYR A 212 4.03 5.35 -8.20
C TYR A 212 4.07 3.91 -7.67
N GLN A 213 4.68 2.99 -8.43
CA GLN A 213 4.85 1.59 -8.03
C GLN A 213 5.71 1.44 -6.77
N ALA A 214 6.82 2.18 -6.70
CA ALA A 214 7.71 2.19 -5.54
C ALA A 214 7.01 2.65 -4.25
N THR A 215 5.96 3.49 -4.39
CA THR A 215 5.20 4.05 -3.26
C THR A 215 3.86 3.34 -2.99
N LEU A 216 3.58 2.20 -3.65
CA LEU A 216 2.34 1.45 -3.42
C LEU A 216 2.12 1.03 -1.96
N PRO A 217 3.13 0.55 -1.20
CA PRO A 217 2.92 0.19 0.21
C PRO A 217 2.39 1.37 1.02
N GLN A 218 3.00 2.55 0.86
CA GLN A 218 2.62 3.79 1.54
C GLN A 218 1.23 4.23 1.10
N ARG A 219 0.92 4.15 -0.20
CA ARG A 219 -0.42 4.48 -0.73
C ARG A 219 -1.52 3.60 -0.13
N ARG A 220 -1.25 2.32 0.12
CA ARG A 220 -2.22 1.42 0.77
C ARG A 220 -2.44 1.77 2.25
N GLU A 221 -1.38 2.16 2.95
CA GLU A 221 -1.44 2.64 4.33
C GLU A 221 -2.28 3.93 4.42
N VAL A 222 -1.96 4.93 3.58
CA VAL A 222 -2.71 6.18 3.49
C VAL A 222 -4.17 5.96 3.08
N SER A 223 -4.42 5.06 2.13
CA SER A 223 -5.79 4.71 1.73
C SER A 223 -6.60 4.07 2.88
N THR A 224 -5.94 3.32 3.75
CA THR A 224 -6.57 2.75 4.96
C THR A 224 -6.90 3.83 5.97
N LEU A 225 -5.97 4.77 6.19
CA LEU A 225 -6.18 5.92 7.05
C LEU A 225 -7.31 6.82 6.53
N ALA A 226 -7.31 7.14 5.23
CA ALA A 226 -8.33 7.97 4.58
C ALA A 226 -9.73 7.39 4.79
N ARG A 227 -9.90 6.07 4.58
CA ARG A 227 -11.19 5.39 4.87
C ARG A 227 -11.61 5.50 6.33
N ARG A 228 -10.69 5.41 7.29
CA ARG A 228 -11.01 5.59 8.72
C ARG A 228 -11.45 7.02 9.00
N LEU A 229 -10.71 7.99 8.44
CA LEU A 229 -10.97 9.42 8.59
C LEU A 229 -12.31 9.86 8.00
N ASP A 230 -12.71 9.28 6.86
CA ASP A 230 -14.02 9.52 6.24
C ASP A 230 -15.18 9.27 7.21
N TYR A 231 -15.12 8.21 8.03
CA TYR A 231 -16.14 7.90 9.04
C TYR A 231 -16.16 8.87 10.23
N THR A 232 -15.07 9.61 10.43
CA THR A 232 -14.94 10.53 11.57
C THR A 232 -15.31 11.98 11.20
N GLY A 233 -15.51 12.28 9.90
CA GLY A 233 -15.77 13.63 9.43
C GLY A 233 -14.52 14.51 9.36
N ALA A 234 -13.33 13.90 9.27
CA ALA A 234 -12.06 14.59 9.03
C ALA A 234 -11.32 14.00 7.82
N PRO A 235 -11.97 13.90 6.64
CA PRO A 235 -11.41 13.22 5.48
C PRO A 235 -10.08 13.84 5.04
N LEU A 236 -9.15 13.02 4.53
CA LEU A 236 -7.93 13.53 3.92
C LEU A 236 -8.27 14.18 2.58
N GLN A 237 -7.70 15.36 2.33
CA GLN A 237 -7.73 15.97 1.00
C GLN A 237 -6.74 15.26 0.08
N PRO A 238 -6.96 15.21 -1.25
CA PRO A 238 -6.04 14.56 -2.18
C PRO A 238 -4.59 15.06 -2.08
N ARG A 239 -4.39 16.35 -1.79
CA ARG A 239 -3.05 16.92 -1.57
C ARG A 239 -2.40 16.41 -0.28
N GLN A 240 -3.18 16.19 0.78
CA GLN A 240 -2.70 15.63 2.04
C GLN A 240 -2.35 14.15 1.88
N GLU A 241 -3.15 13.38 1.13
CA GLU A 241 -2.84 11.97 0.83
C GLU A 241 -1.49 11.84 0.11
N GLU A 242 -1.27 12.60 -0.96
CA GLU A 242 0.01 12.58 -1.70
C GLU A 242 1.18 13.10 -0.85
N ALA A 243 0.96 14.10 0.01
CA ALA A 243 1.97 14.56 0.95
C ALA A 243 2.35 13.47 1.96
N LEU A 244 1.36 12.78 2.52
CA LEU A 244 1.58 11.70 3.47
C LEU A 244 2.29 10.50 2.84
N VAL A 245 1.95 10.13 1.61
CA VAL A 245 2.67 9.09 0.85
C VAL A 245 4.15 9.44 0.70
N ARG A 246 4.46 10.70 0.36
CA ARG A 246 5.85 11.17 0.24
C ARG A 246 6.56 11.18 1.59
N THR A 247 5.90 11.62 2.67
CA THR A 247 6.43 11.61 4.03
C THR A 247 6.76 10.20 4.50
N LEU A 248 5.86 9.23 4.30
CA LEU A 248 6.11 7.83 4.63
C LEU A 248 7.29 7.26 3.85
N ALA A 249 7.38 7.55 2.54
CA ALA A 249 8.49 7.10 1.71
C ALA A 249 9.83 7.74 2.12
N ALA A 250 9.83 9.04 2.44
CA ALA A 250 11.01 9.76 2.91
C ALA A 250 11.50 9.24 4.26
N ALA A 251 10.59 9.05 5.23
CA ALA A 251 10.92 8.51 6.54
C ALA A 251 11.49 7.08 6.45
N GLN A 252 11.02 6.27 5.49
CA GLN A 252 11.59 4.95 5.23
C GLN A 252 13.04 5.01 4.72
N ALA A 253 13.36 6.01 3.89
CA ALA A 253 14.72 6.21 3.39
C ALA A 253 15.66 6.79 4.46
N GLU A 254 15.15 7.66 5.32
CA GLU A 254 15.92 8.33 6.38
C GLU A 254 16.24 7.39 7.55
N VAL A 255 15.27 6.57 7.95
CA VAL A 255 15.42 5.58 9.03
C VAL A 255 15.28 4.18 8.41
N PRO A 256 16.31 3.65 7.71
CA PRO A 256 16.26 2.31 7.17
C PRO A 256 16.18 1.29 8.31
N LEU A 257 15.44 0.20 8.11
CA LEU A 257 15.41 -0.90 9.08
C LEU A 257 16.67 -1.73 8.93
N SER A 258 17.33 -2.06 10.05
CA SER A 258 18.44 -3.00 10.06
C SER A 258 17.99 -4.40 9.60
N GLN A 259 16.78 -4.80 9.99
CA GLN A 259 16.16 -6.04 9.55
C GLN A 259 14.65 -5.88 9.43
N ASP A 260 14.08 -6.16 8.24
CA ASP A 260 12.63 -6.14 8.06
C ASP A 260 11.96 -7.45 8.53
N LEU A 261 11.58 -7.47 9.80
CA LEU A 261 10.87 -8.58 10.43
C LEU A 261 9.36 -8.62 10.10
N SER A 262 8.82 -7.60 9.43
CA SER A 262 7.39 -7.57 9.08
C SER A 262 7.01 -8.68 8.08
N SER A 263 7.95 -9.02 7.19
CA SER A 263 7.77 -10.07 6.19
C SER A 263 7.86 -11.49 6.78
N SER A 264 8.59 -11.65 7.89
CA SER A 264 8.73 -12.92 8.60
C SER A 264 7.39 -13.44 9.12
N VAL A 265 6.38 -12.56 9.29
CA VAL A 265 4.95 -12.87 9.55
C VAL A 265 4.35 -13.90 8.59
N TRP A 266 4.88 -14.08 7.38
CA TRP A 266 4.31 -15.04 6.43
C TRP A 266 5.28 -16.12 5.99
N ARG A 267 6.57 -15.98 6.36
CA ARG A 267 7.64 -16.89 5.93
C ARG A 267 8.59 -17.15 7.11
N PRO A 268 8.52 -18.32 7.77
CA PRO A 268 9.35 -18.65 8.93
C PRO A 268 10.81 -18.96 8.55
N ARG A 269 11.45 -18.12 7.74
CA ARG A 269 12.77 -18.40 7.13
C ARG A 269 13.95 -17.80 7.87
N THR A 270 13.71 -16.90 8.81
CA THR A 270 14.77 -16.22 9.57
C THR A 270 14.65 -16.60 11.03
N ASN A 271 15.70 -17.20 11.58
CA ASN A 271 15.88 -17.25 13.02
C ASN A 271 16.24 -15.82 13.45
N TYR A 272 15.36 -15.17 14.19
CA TYR A 272 15.63 -13.86 14.80
C TYR A 272 15.61 -14.03 16.31
N THR A 273 16.39 -13.20 17.00
CA THR A 273 16.50 -13.18 18.45
C THR A 273 15.52 -12.17 19.05
N GLN A 274 15.36 -12.20 20.38
CA GLN A 274 14.63 -11.16 21.11
C GLN A 274 15.23 -9.77 20.86
N ALA A 275 16.56 -9.66 20.79
CA ALA A 275 17.25 -8.39 20.53
C ALA A 275 16.97 -7.84 19.13
N ASP A 276 16.82 -8.71 18.12
CA ASP A 276 16.45 -8.30 16.76
C ASP A 276 15.03 -7.72 16.72
N VAL A 277 14.09 -8.34 17.46
CA VAL A 277 12.72 -7.82 17.59
C VAL A 277 12.72 -6.46 18.28
N GLU A 278 13.43 -6.30 19.38
CA GLU A 278 13.53 -5.04 20.10
C GLU A 278 14.13 -3.92 19.23
N THR A 279 15.20 -4.24 18.49
CA THR A 279 15.84 -3.30 17.55
C THR A 279 14.87 -2.88 16.45
N PHE A 280 14.20 -3.85 15.81
CA PHE A 280 13.22 -3.58 14.76
C PHE A 280 12.05 -2.71 15.25
N LEU A 281 11.54 -2.97 16.46
CA LEU A 281 10.44 -2.20 17.05
C LEU A 281 10.88 -0.76 17.37
N ALA A 282 12.10 -0.57 17.90
CA ALA A 282 12.65 0.75 18.19
C ALA A 282 12.86 1.58 16.90
N GLU A 283 13.46 0.99 15.86
CA GLU A 283 13.64 1.65 14.56
C GLU A 283 12.30 2.03 13.92
N ARG A 284 11.30 1.15 14.04
CA ARG A 284 9.96 1.43 13.54
C ARG A 284 9.28 2.58 14.29
N GLN A 285 9.38 2.61 15.62
CA GLN A 285 8.88 3.74 16.42
C GLN A 285 9.56 5.06 16.04
N GLN A 286 10.87 5.04 15.80
CA GLN A 286 11.60 6.24 15.36
C GLN A 286 11.09 6.74 14.00
N ARG A 287 10.87 5.83 13.04
CA ARG A 287 10.28 6.17 11.75
C ARG A 287 8.87 6.75 11.89
N ASP A 288 8.02 6.13 12.70
CA ASP A 288 6.66 6.57 12.95
C ASP A 288 6.62 7.98 13.56
N ALA A 289 7.51 8.25 14.53
CA ALA A 289 7.67 9.57 15.13
C ALA A 289 8.09 10.65 14.11
N LEU A 290 9.01 10.31 13.19
CA LEU A 290 9.43 11.21 12.11
C LEU A 290 8.26 11.53 11.15
N VAL A 291 7.46 10.53 10.80
CA VAL A 291 6.26 10.69 9.97
C VAL A 291 5.28 11.65 10.64
N LEU A 292 4.99 11.47 11.94
CA LEU A 292 4.11 12.36 12.69
C LEU A 292 4.66 13.78 12.75
N GLN A 293 5.95 13.95 13.01
CA GLN A 293 6.60 15.26 13.06
C GLN A 293 6.47 16.00 11.73
N GLN A 294 6.80 15.35 10.61
CA GLN A 294 6.73 15.96 9.28
C GLN A 294 5.28 16.25 8.85
N SER A 295 4.34 15.37 9.23
CA SER A 295 2.93 15.50 8.87
C SER A 295 2.22 16.67 9.55
N ARG A 296 2.74 17.19 10.68
CA ARG A 296 2.20 18.38 11.37
C ARG A 296 2.11 19.63 10.49
N SER A 297 2.91 19.70 9.41
CA SER A 297 2.90 20.84 8.50
C SER A 297 1.67 20.87 7.57
N PHE A 298 0.95 19.76 7.41
CA PHE A 298 -0.17 19.66 6.46
C PHE A 298 -1.38 18.85 6.94
N LEU A 299 -1.30 18.14 8.08
CA LEU A 299 -2.43 17.47 8.72
C LEU A 299 -2.95 18.30 9.90
N ASP A 300 -4.26 18.24 10.14
CA ASP A 300 -4.86 18.79 11.37
C ASP A 300 -4.67 17.84 12.57
N ASP A 301 -4.96 18.34 13.78
CA ASP A 301 -4.77 17.60 15.03
C ASP A 301 -5.54 16.27 15.05
N ARG A 302 -6.74 16.24 14.50
CA ARG A 302 -7.59 15.05 14.48
C ARG A 302 -7.06 14.00 13.49
N GLN A 303 -6.56 14.44 12.35
CA GLN A 303 -5.90 13.59 11.36
C GLN A 303 -4.60 13.01 11.92
N LEU A 304 -3.81 13.82 12.65
CA LEU A 304 -2.58 13.38 13.32
C LEU A 304 -2.85 12.35 14.42
N ASP A 305 -3.87 12.56 15.25
CA ASP A 305 -4.23 11.62 16.31
C ASP A 305 -4.62 10.25 15.72
N LEU A 306 -5.41 10.23 14.64
CA LEU A 306 -5.81 8.98 13.99
C LEU A 306 -4.66 8.28 13.25
N LEU A 307 -3.73 9.03 12.68
CA LEU A 307 -2.48 8.48 12.13
C LEU A 307 -1.64 7.83 13.24
N ALA A 308 -1.46 8.51 14.38
CA ALA A 308 -0.73 7.98 15.52
C ALA A 308 -1.38 6.70 16.08
N ASP A 309 -2.71 6.70 16.25
CA ASP A 309 -3.47 5.52 16.69
C ASP A 309 -3.29 4.34 15.74
N GLN A 310 -3.29 4.58 14.43
CA GLN A 310 -3.03 3.53 13.43
C GLN A 310 -1.62 2.96 13.56
N GLN A 311 -0.59 3.81 13.66
CA GLN A 311 0.80 3.37 13.83
C GLN A 311 0.98 2.52 15.09
N ILE A 312 0.38 2.92 16.21
CA ILE A 312 0.40 2.17 17.47
C ILE A 312 -0.25 0.78 17.28
N GLN A 313 -1.44 0.72 16.68
CA GLN A 313 -2.14 -0.55 16.44
C GLN A 313 -1.33 -1.50 15.56
N ASP A 314 -0.73 -0.97 14.49
CA ASP A 314 0.08 -1.75 13.55
C ASP A 314 1.36 -2.26 14.23
N LEU A 315 2.04 -1.43 15.03
CA LEU A 315 3.23 -1.82 15.78
C LEU A 315 2.91 -2.92 16.81
N GLU A 316 1.85 -2.75 17.60
CA GLU A 316 1.43 -3.76 18.57
C GLU A 316 1.05 -5.09 17.90
N GLN A 317 0.38 -5.04 16.74
CA GLN A 317 0.04 -6.25 16.00
C GLN A 317 1.30 -7.00 15.58
N VAL A 318 2.29 -6.29 15.04
CA VAL A 318 3.56 -6.89 14.62
C VAL A 318 4.31 -7.44 15.83
N GLU A 319 4.41 -6.68 16.92
CA GLU A 319 5.04 -7.14 18.16
C GLU A 319 4.40 -8.42 18.69
N ARG A 320 3.07 -8.46 18.79
CA ARG A 320 2.35 -9.68 19.23
C ARG A 320 2.68 -10.87 18.35
N GLN A 321 2.75 -10.69 17.04
CA GLN A 321 3.07 -11.76 16.10
C GLN A 321 4.52 -12.24 16.23
N LEU A 322 5.48 -11.32 16.38
CA LEU A 322 6.90 -11.65 16.57
C LEU A 322 7.15 -12.36 17.91
N ARG A 323 6.57 -11.86 19.00
CA ARG A 323 6.68 -12.50 20.32
C ARG A 323 6.06 -13.89 20.36
N PHE A 324 4.89 -14.05 19.73
CA PHE A 324 4.25 -15.36 19.63
C PHE A 324 5.16 -16.39 18.94
N ARG A 325 5.85 -15.98 17.88
CA ARG A 325 6.80 -16.84 17.17
C ARG A 325 8.06 -17.15 17.96
N LEU A 326 8.67 -16.15 18.58
CA LEU A 326 9.84 -16.36 19.43
C LEU A 326 9.56 -17.42 20.50
N ARG A 327 8.37 -17.36 21.12
CA ARG A 327 7.93 -18.39 22.07
C ARG A 327 7.80 -19.76 21.42
N ALA A 328 7.14 -19.84 20.25
CA ALA A 328 6.97 -21.08 19.53
C ALA A 328 8.31 -21.73 19.11
N GLU A 329 9.34 -20.93 18.84
CA GLU A 329 10.69 -21.40 18.50
C GLU A 329 11.51 -21.78 19.75
N SER A 330 11.26 -21.16 20.90
CA SER A 330 11.95 -21.47 22.17
C SER A 330 11.53 -22.80 22.82
N GLY A 331 10.40 -23.37 22.42
CA GLY A 331 9.95 -24.69 22.92
C GLY A 331 9.36 -24.70 24.34
N ASP A 332 9.09 -23.52 24.92
CA ASP A 332 8.40 -23.33 26.22
C ASP A 332 6.86 -23.42 26.09
#